data_AF-A0A6S6P8I8-F1
#
_entry.id   AF-A0A6S6P8I8-F1
#
_cell.length_a   1.000
_cell.length_b   1.000
_cell.length_c   1.000
_cell.angle_alpha   90.00
_cell.angle_beta   90.00
_cell.angle_gamma   90.00
#
_symmetry.space_group_name_H-M   'P 1'
#
loop_
_entity.id
_entity.type
_entity.pdbx_description
1 polymer ?
#
loop_
_entity_poly.entity_id
_entity_poly.type
_entity_poly.pdbx_seq_one_letter_code
_entity_poly.pdbx_strand_id
1 'polypeptide(L)'
;MTQRACWECASTIRLTPLTHGRRICVACRRRRHYHPEKCPRCETVRPLAWQLDDAIVCASCAGVASIFTCSECGREEHPYGFYRCARCFLRERLTELLTDPISGTIHHRLRPVFDELINADRPQTVLWWLAAKEARYRPAAPSRHGLRNA
;
A
#
# COMPACT_ATOMS: atom_id res chain seq x y z
N MET A 1 -8.91 9.11 -29.55
CA MET A 1 -10.22 8.74 -28.98
C MET A 1 -10.00 8.18 -27.57
N THR A 2 -10.57 8.78 -26.53
CA THR A 2 -10.34 8.35 -25.13
C THR A 2 -11.17 7.11 -24.82
N GLN A 3 -10.54 5.99 -24.47
CA GLN A 3 -11.25 4.73 -24.21
C GLN A 3 -12.08 4.86 -22.93
N ARG A 4 -13.40 4.66 -23.01
CA ARG A 4 -14.34 4.76 -21.86
C ARG A 4 -14.32 3.55 -20.92
N ALA A 5 -13.50 2.55 -21.21
CA ALA A 5 -13.43 1.30 -20.49
C ALA A 5 -11.98 0.95 -20.10
N CYS A 6 -11.85 0.04 -19.14
CA CYS A 6 -10.59 -0.56 -18.77
C CYS A 6 -9.95 -1.22 -20.00
N TRP A 7 -8.72 -0.86 -20.32
CA TRP A 7 -8.02 -1.38 -21.50
C TRP A 7 -7.73 -2.89 -21.40
N GLU A 8 -7.74 -3.46 -20.20
CA GLU A 8 -7.42 -4.87 -19.95
C GLU A 8 -8.66 -5.77 -19.81
N CYS A 9 -9.73 -5.29 -19.17
CA CYS A 9 -10.91 -6.12 -18.86
C CYS A 9 -12.25 -5.51 -19.29
N ALA A 10 -12.24 -4.38 -20.02
CA ALA A 10 -13.42 -3.66 -20.47
C ALA A 10 -14.39 -3.13 -19.39
N SER A 11 -14.07 -3.26 -18.09
CA SER A 11 -14.83 -2.62 -17.00
C SER A 11 -15.01 -1.12 -17.22
N THR A 12 -16.19 -0.57 -16.95
CA THR A 12 -16.49 0.87 -17.10
C THR A 12 -16.47 1.64 -15.79
N ILE A 13 -16.26 0.95 -14.65
CA ILE A 13 -16.27 1.56 -13.32
C ILE A 13 -14.87 1.70 -12.71
N ARG A 14 -14.74 2.67 -11.80
CA ARG A 14 -13.55 2.93 -10.97
C ARG A 14 -12.26 2.94 -11.82
N LEU A 15 -12.27 3.83 -12.81
CA LEU A 15 -11.21 3.93 -13.82
C LEU A 15 -10.19 4.99 -13.42
N THR A 16 -8.91 4.61 -13.46
CA THR A 16 -7.77 5.53 -13.38
C THR A 16 -7.29 5.82 -14.80
N PRO A 17 -7.14 7.10 -15.20
CA PRO A 17 -6.59 7.45 -16.50
C PRO A 17 -5.11 7.07 -16.60
N LEU A 18 -4.71 6.65 -17.80
CA LEU A 18 -3.33 6.39 -18.21
C LEU A 18 -2.98 7.29 -19.41
N THR A 19 -1.75 7.16 -19.93
CA THR A 19 -1.33 7.85 -21.15
C THR A 19 -2.13 7.39 -22.38
N HIS A 20 -2.09 8.20 -23.44
CA HIS A 20 -2.74 7.92 -24.73
C HIS A 20 -4.26 7.64 -24.64
N GLY A 21 -4.93 8.19 -23.62
CA GLY A 21 -6.38 8.05 -23.43
C GLY A 21 -6.82 6.66 -22.98
N ARG A 22 -5.89 5.78 -22.59
CA ARG A 22 -6.19 4.50 -21.94
C ARG A 22 -6.67 4.72 -20.50
N ARG A 23 -7.41 3.75 -19.97
CA ARG A 23 -7.89 3.75 -18.59
C ARG A 23 -7.76 2.35 -18.00
N ILE A 24 -7.46 2.24 -16.71
CA ILE A 24 -7.37 0.96 -16.00
C ILE A 24 -8.30 0.96 -14.79
N CYS A 25 -9.06 -0.12 -14.58
CA CYS A 25 -9.92 -0.21 -13.40
C CYS A 25 -9.12 -0.56 -12.14
N VAL A 26 -9.68 -0.30 -10.96
CA VAL A 26 -9.02 -0.60 -9.67
C VAL A 26 -8.59 -2.06 -9.54
N ALA A 27 -9.38 -3.00 -10.08
CA ALA A 27 -9.05 -4.43 -10.01
C ALA A 27 -7.81 -4.78 -10.85
N CYS A 28 -7.76 -4.37 -12.12
CA CYS A 28 -6.60 -4.57 -12.99
C CYS A 28 -5.37 -3.80 -12.49
N ARG A 29 -5.55 -2.57 -11.97
CA ARG A 29 -4.48 -1.81 -11.31
C ARG A 29 -3.92 -2.62 -10.14
N ARG A 30 -4.76 -3.13 -9.24
CA ARG A 30 -4.29 -3.95 -8.11
C ARG A 30 -3.57 -5.21 -8.59
N ARG A 31 -4.11 -5.92 -9.58
CA ARG A 31 -3.47 -7.11 -10.16
C ARG A 31 -2.05 -6.80 -10.64
N ARG A 32 -1.87 -5.77 -11.47
CA ARG A 32 -0.54 -5.34 -11.95
C ARG A 32 0.39 -4.90 -10.82
N HIS A 33 -0.15 -4.28 -9.77
CA HIS A 33 0.65 -3.85 -8.62
C HIS A 33 1.16 -5.05 -7.78
N TYR A 34 0.35 -6.10 -7.64
CA TYR A 34 0.72 -7.33 -6.92
C TYR A 34 1.57 -8.31 -7.73
N HIS A 35 1.57 -8.15 -9.05
CA HIS A 35 2.32 -9.00 -9.98
C HIS A 35 3.20 -8.12 -10.87
N PRO A 36 4.25 -7.49 -10.30
CA PRO A 36 5.21 -6.74 -11.09
C PRO A 36 5.98 -7.68 -12.03
N GLU A 37 6.34 -7.18 -13.19
CA GLU A 37 7.01 -7.93 -14.25
C GLU A 37 8.30 -7.22 -14.65
N LYS A 38 9.23 -7.94 -15.30
CA LYS A 38 10.44 -7.31 -15.84
C LYS A 38 10.04 -6.33 -16.95
N CYS A 39 10.39 -5.05 -16.80
CA CYS A 39 10.14 -4.06 -17.82
C CYS A 39 10.96 -4.39 -19.09
N PRO A 40 10.35 -4.45 -20.29
CA PRO A 40 11.08 -4.77 -21.52
C PRO A 40 12.05 -3.66 -21.98
N ARG A 41 12.09 -2.51 -21.30
CA ARG A 41 12.98 -1.38 -21.63
C ARG A 41 14.16 -1.21 -20.68
N CYS A 42 13.95 -1.41 -19.38
CA CYS A 42 14.98 -1.20 -18.36
C CYS A 42 15.28 -2.46 -17.52
N GLU A 43 14.65 -3.58 -17.85
CA GLU A 43 14.82 -4.91 -17.24
C GLU A 43 14.52 -5.01 -15.73
N THR A 44 14.19 -3.90 -15.09
CA THR A 44 13.82 -3.85 -13.68
C THR A 44 12.41 -4.40 -13.47
N VAL A 45 12.22 -5.21 -12.43
CA VAL A 45 10.91 -5.69 -12.01
C VAL A 45 10.08 -4.53 -11.46
N ARG A 46 8.99 -4.19 -12.15
CA ARG A 46 8.13 -3.04 -11.85
C ARG A 46 6.68 -3.34 -12.22
N PRO A 47 5.69 -2.68 -11.61
CA PRO A 47 4.35 -2.67 -12.15
C PRO A 47 4.35 -2.02 -13.54
N LEU A 48 3.87 -2.73 -14.55
CA LEU A 48 3.83 -2.26 -15.94
C LEU A 48 2.40 -1.86 -16.29
N ALA A 49 2.18 -0.66 -16.83
CA ALA A 49 0.83 -0.20 -17.20
C ALA A 49 0.80 0.80 -18.37
N TRP A 50 1.95 1.29 -18.82
CA TRP A 50 2.02 2.36 -19.81
C TRP A 50 2.46 1.80 -21.14
N GLN A 51 1.78 2.21 -22.21
CA GLN A 51 2.21 1.85 -23.55
C GLN A 51 3.37 2.76 -23.98
N LEU A 52 4.42 2.15 -24.50
CA LEU A 52 5.50 2.82 -25.23
C LEU A 52 5.80 1.96 -26.46
N ASP A 53 5.61 2.54 -27.64
CA ASP A 53 5.61 1.81 -28.91
C ASP A 53 4.62 0.62 -28.87
N ASP A 54 5.11 -0.59 -29.12
CA ASP A 54 4.33 -1.84 -29.10
C ASP A 54 4.42 -2.60 -27.76
N ALA A 55 5.03 -2.00 -26.72
CA ALA A 55 5.26 -2.65 -25.44
C ALA A 55 4.52 -1.97 -24.27
N ILE A 56 4.22 -2.75 -23.23
CA ILE A 56 3.78 -2.22 -21.93
C ILE A 56 5.00 -2.12 -21.01
N VAL A 57 5.26 -0.92 -20.51
CA VAL A 57 6.48 -0.56 -19.77
C VAL A 57 6.15 0.02 -18.39
N CYS A 58 7.18 0.22 -17.58
CA CYS A 58 7.07 0.89 -16.29
C CYS A 58 6.93 2.42 -16.44
N ALA A 59 6.50 3.11 -15.38
CA ALA A 59 6.23 4.55 -15.40
C ALA A 59 7.46 5.36 -15.81
N SER A 60 8.62 5.01 -15.26
CA SER A 60 9.89 5.68 -15.53
C SER A 60 10.28 5.61 -17.01
N CYS A 61 10.14 4.44 -17.64
CA CYS A 61 10.42 4.29 -19.08
C CYS A 61 9.41 5.03 -19.96
N ALA A 62 8.15 5.11 -19.52
CA ALA A 62 7.13 5.91 -20.19
C ALA A 62 7.26 7.42 -19.92
N GLY A 63 8.19 7.86 -19.08
CA GLY A 63 8.38 9.27 -18.75
C GLY A 63 7.22 9.90 -17.97
N VAL A 64 6.49 9.11 -17.17
CA VAL A 64 5.31 9.58 -16.44
C VAL A 64 5.35 9.22 -14.96
N ALA A 65 4.54 9.93 -14.17
CA ALA A 65 4.33 9.59 -12.76
C ALA A 65 3.60 8.25 -12.62
N SER A 66 4.10 7.41 -11.72
CA SER A 66 3.50 6.10 -11.47
C SER A 66 2.23 6.20 -10.65
N ILE A 67 1.17 5.54 -11.11
CA ILE A 67 -0.05 5.34 -10.32
C ILE A 67 0.12 4.24 -9.26
N PHE A 68 1.28 3.60 -9.18
CA PHE A 68 1.58 2.56 -8.18
C PHE A 68 2.44 3.09 -7.03
N THR A 69 2.97 4.30 -7.15
CA THR A 69 3.80 4.93 -6.14
C THR A 69 3.04 5.12 -4.82
N CYS A 70 3.67 4.71 -3.73
CA CYS A 70 3.27 5.06 -2.38
C CYS A 70 3.36 6.58 -2.19
N SER A 71 2.27 7.20 -1.73
CA SER A 71 2.20 8.64 -1.49
C SER A 71 3.12 9.13 -0.37
N GLU A 72 3.65 8.23 0.46
CA GLU A 72 4.53 8.57 1.58
C GLU A 72 6.02 8.37 1.22
N CYS A 73 6.41 7.21 0.69
CA CYS A 73 7.82 6.88 0.44
C CYS A 73 8.23 6.93 -1.03
N GLY A 74 7.33 7.19 -1.97
CA GLY A 74 7.64 7.26 -3.40
C GLY A 74 7.83 5.90 -4.09
N ARG A 75 8.01 4.81 -3.33
CA ARG A 75 8.28 3.47 -3.89
C ARG A 75 7.01 2.77 -4.39
N GLU A 76 7.18 1.87 -5.34
CA GLU A 76 6.12 1.03 -5.94
C GLU A 76 6.09 -0.35 -5.26
N GLU A 77 6.16 -0.37 -3.93
CA GLU A 77 6.03 -1.59 -3.15
C GLU A 77 4.56 -2.04 -3.04
N HIS A 78 4.34 -3.31 -2.71
CA HIS A 78 3.01 -3.87 -2.57
C HIS A 78 2.05 -2.96 -1.79
N PRO A 79 0.86 -2.67 -2.34
CA PRO A 79 -0.04 -1.67 -1.78
C PRO A 79 -0.69 -2.19 -0.51
N TYR A 80 -1.00 -1.29 0.42
CA TYR A 80 -1.94 -1.54 1.50
C TYR A 80 -2.96 -0.39 1.52
N GLY A 81 -4.18 -0.69 1.11
CA GLY A 81 -5.15 0.35 0.72
C GLY A 81 -4.93 0.83 -0.72
N PHE A 82 -5.20 2.11 -0.99
CA PHE A 82 -5.17 2.68 -2.36
C PHE A 82 -3.94 3.56 -2.65
N TYR A 83 -3.40 4.24 -1.62
CA TYR A 83 -2.37 5.28 -1.79
C TYR A 83 -1.03 4.94 -1.14
N ARG A 84 -0.97 4.01 -0.17
CA ARG A 84 0.25 3.71 0.58
C ARG A 84 0.68 2.26 0.37
N CYS A 85 1.97 2.00 0.53
CA CYS A 85 2.48 0.63 0.56
C CYS A 85 2.33 0.01 1.94
N ALA A 86 2.35 -1.32 1.99
CA ALA A 86 2.24 -2.09 3.23
C ALA A 86 3.36 -1.76 4.23
N ARG A 87 4.58 -1.48 3.76
CA ARG A 87 5.70 -1.13 4.65
C ARG A 87 5.50 0.21 5.36
N CYS A 88 5.05 1.24 4.65
CA CYS A 88 4.71 2.54 5.28
C CYS A 88 3.60 2.38 6.33
N PHE A 89 2.54 1.64 5.98
CA PHE A 89 1.46 1.38 6.93
C PHE A 89 1.93 0.57 8.15
N LEU A 90 2.81 -0.41 7.95
CA LEU A 90 3.43 -1.17 9.04
C LEU A 90 4.32 -0.30 9.93
N ARG A 91 5.09 0.63 9.36
CA ARG A 91 5.93 1.57 10.12
C ARG A 91 5.11 2.38 11.10
N GLU A 92 4.01 2.95 10.61
CA GLU A 92 3.08 3.74 11.42
C GLU A 92 2.52 2.86 12.55
N ARG A 93 1.99 1.68 12.21
CA ARG A 93 1.39 0.80 13.22
C ARG A 93 2.39 0.32 14.27
N LEU A 94 3.61 -0.04 13.88
CA LEU A 94 4.66 -0.43 14.83
C LEU A 94 5.10 0.75 15.69
N THR A 95 5.19 1.95 15.12
CA THR A 95 5.48 3.17 15.90
C THR A 95 4.41 3.39 16.95
N GLU A 96 3.14 3.32 16.58
CA GLU A 96 2.01 3.48 17.52
C GLU A 96 2.03 2.43 18.65
N LEU A 97 2.37 1.18 18.33
CA LEU A 97 2.35 0.07 19.30
C LEU A 97 3.58 0.03 20.22
N LEU A 98 4.75 0.43 19.73
CA LEU A 98 6.03 0.25 20.44
C LEU A 98 6.56 1.54 21.07
N THR A 99 5.94 2.68 20.78
CA THR A 99 6.28 3.96 21.42
C THR A 99 5.80 3.95 22.85
N ASP A 100 6.72 4.17 23.79
CA ASP A 100 6.36 4.37 25.18
C ASP A 100 5.61 5.70 25.32
N PRO A 101 4.38 5.71 25.90
CA PRO A 101 3.57 6.91 26.00
C PRO A 101 4.18 7.99 26.91
N ILE A 102 5.10 7.63 27.82
CA ILE A 102 5.74 8.60 28.72
C ILE A 102 6.92 9.28 28.02
N SER A 103 7.85 8.51 27.45
CA SER A 103 9.02 9.08 26.77
C SER A 103 8.75 9.57 25.35
N GLY A 104 7.65 9.13 24.72
CA GLY A 104 7.35 9.43 23.32
C GLY A 104 8.32 8.79 22.33
N THR A 105 9.11 7.79 22.78
CA THR A 105 10.10 7.11 21.94
C THR A 105 9.95 5.59 22.03
N ILE A 106 10.41 4.88 20.99
CA ILE A 106 10.51 3.42 21.04
C ILE A 106 11.68 3.06 21.96
N HIS A 107 11.42 2.25 22.99
CA HIS A 107 12.45 1.82 23.93
C HIS A 107 13.60 1.09 23.21
N HIS A 108 14.86 1.37 23.58
CA HIS A 108 16.04 0.86 22.88
C HIS A 108 16.06 -0.67 22.71
N ARG A 109 15.56 -1.42 23.69
CA ARG A 109 15.44 -2.90 23.60
C ARG A 109 14.42 -3.39 22.58
N LEU A 110 13.44 -2.56 22.21
CA LEU A 110 12.42 -2.88 21.20
C LEU A 110 12.83 -2.41 19.79
N ARG A 111 13.88 -1.59 19.68
CA ARG A 111 14.37 -1.08 18.39
C ARG A 111 14.75 -2.20 17.42
N PRO A 112 15.48 -3.27 17.83
CA PRO A 112 15.79 -4.37 16.92
C PRO A 112 14.53 -5.08 16.40
N VAL A 113 13.50 -5.22 17.23
CA VAL A 113 12.22 -5.83 16.83
C VAL A 113 11.50 -4.96 15.81
N PHE A 114 11.47 -3.64 16.04
CA PHE A 114 10.90 -2.69 15.09
C PHE A 114 11.61 -2.77 13.73
N ASP A 115 12.95 -2.75 13.75
CA ASP A 115 13.78 -2.77 12.54
C ASP A 115 13.64 -4.09 11.76
N GLU A 116 13.52 -5.22 12.45
CA GLU A 116 13.31 -6.52 11.80
C GLU A 116 11.92 -6.59 11.14
N LEU A 117 10.86 -6.21 11.88
CA LEU A 117 9.49 -6.28 11.38
C LEU A 117 9.25 -5.34 10.20
N ILE A 118 9.85 -4.14 10.21
CA ILE A 118 9.67 -3.20 9.10
C ILE A 118 10.40 -3.63 7.82
N ASN A 119 11.50 -4.39 7.96
CA ASN A 119 12.29 -4.88 6.83
C ASN A 119 11.84 -6.25 6.31
N ALA A 120 10.93 -6.94 7.00
CA ALA A 120 10.36 -8.20 6.56
C ALA A 120 9.94 -8.19 5.07
N ASP A 121 10.22 -9.28 4.35
CA ASP A 121 9.92 -9.41 2.92
C ASP A 121 8.43 -9.26 2.61
N ARG A 122 7.56 -9.64 3.56
CA ARG A 122 6.10 -9.62 3.43
C ARG A 122 5.45 -8.76 4.53
N PRO A 123 5.53 -7.42 4.44
CA PRO A 123 4.97 -6.53 5.46
C PRO A 123 3.46 -6.69 5.67
N GLN A 124 2.72 -7.13 4.63
CA GLN A 124 1.28 -7.43 4.73
C GLN A 124 0.97 -8.58 5.71
N THR A 125 1.84 -9.59 5.78
CA THR A 125 1.66 -10.71 6.70
C THR A 125 1.84 -10.25 8.15
N VAL A 126 2.80 -9.36 8.41
CA VAL A 126 3.00 -8.74 9.73
C VAL A 126 1.78 -7.91 10.11
N LEU A 127 1.27 -7.08 9.20
CA LEU A 127 0.04 -6.30 9.41
C LEU A 127 -1.17 -7.19 9.72
N TRP A 128 -1.33 -8.29 9.00
CA TRP A 128 -2.40 -9.26 9.27
C TRP A 128 -2.27 -9.87 10.67
N TRP A 129 -1.06 -10.23 11.09
CA TRP A 129 -0.80 -10.74 12.44
C TRP A 129 -1.15 -9.70 13.52
N LEU A 130 -0.74 -8.44 13.35
CA LEU A 130 -1.07 -7.35 14.28
C LEU A 130 -2.59 -7.14 14.39
N ALA A 131 -3.28 -7.04 13.26
CA ALA A 131 -4.74 -6.85 13.23
C ALA A 131 -5.51 -8.01 13.88
N ALA A 132 -5.07 -9.25 13.64
CA ALA A 132 -5.68 -10.44 14.24
C ALA A 132 -5.53 -10.49 15.76
N LYS A 133 -4.52 -9.82 16.33
CA LYS A 133 -4.30 -9.71 17.77
C LYS A 133 -5.08 -8.55 18.40
N GLU A 134 -5.22 -7.43 17.70
CA GLU A 134 -6.05 -6.30 18.15
C GLU A 134 -7.52 -6.68 18.28
N ALA A 135 -8.07 -7.41 17.31
CA ALA A 135 -9.44 -7.93 17.38
C ALA A 135 -9.65 -8.89 18.57
N ARG A 136 -8.57 -9.54 19.04
CA ARG A 136 -8.59 -10.51 20.13
C ARG A 136 -8.31 -9.88 21.51
N TYR A 137 -7.62 -8.74 21.55
CA TYR A 137 -7.24 -8.04 22.79
C TYR A 137 -8.11 -6.82 23.09
N ARG A 138 -9.10 -6.46 22.26
CA ARG A 138 -9.98 -5.29 22.51
C ARG A 138 -10.58 -5.41 23.93
N PRO A 139 -10.11 -4.61 24.92
CA PRO A 139 -10.70 -4.67 26.24
C PRO A 139 -12.13 -4.19 26.12
N ALA A 140 -13.04 -4.83 26.86
CA ALA A 140 -14.42 -4.36 26.94
C ALA A 140 -14.40 -2.86 27.25
N ALA A 141 -15.15 -2.08 26.46
CA ALA A 141 -15.30 -0.66 26.75
C ALA A 141 -15.79 -0.52 28.21
N PRO A 142 -15.18 0.35 29.04
CA PRO A 142 -15.65 0.52 30.39
C PRO A 142 -17.13 0.91 30.36
N SER A 143 -17.96 0.12 31.03
CA SER A 143 -19.39 0.39 31.19
C SER A 143 -19.57 1.80 31.73
N ARG A 144 -20.32 2.64 31.03
CA ARG A 144 -20.78 3.93 31.54
C ARG A 144 -21.80 3.69 32.67
N HIS A 145 -21.33 3.33 33.85
CA HIS A 145 -22.08 3.39 35.08
C HIS A 145 -21.56 4.57 35.88
N GLY A 146 -22.38 5.62 36.00
CA GLY A 146 -22.11 6.73 36.91
C GLY A 146 -22.21 8.12 36.30
N LEU A 147 -23.34 8.47 35.68
CA LEU A 147 -23.83 9.84 35.65
C LEU A 147 -25.36 9.82 35.81
N ARG A 148 -25.80 9.61 37.04
CA ARG A 148 -27.09 10.10 37.54
C ARG A 148 -26.84 10.62 38.96
N ASN A 149 -27.32 11.84 39.19
CA ASN A 149 -27.44 12.57 40.45
C ASN A 149 -26.29 13.53 40.79
N ALA A 150 -26.41 14.76 40.32
CA ALA A 150 -26.56 15.96 41.15
C ALA A 150 -27.31 17.02 40.34
#